data_AF-A0A383BQ85-F1
#
_entry.id   AF-A0A383BQ85-F1
#
_cell.length_a   1.000
_cell.length_b   1.000
_cell.length_c   1.000
_cell.angle_alpha   90.00
_cell.angle_beta   90.00
_cell.angle_gamma   90.00
#
_symmetry.space_group_name_H-M   'P 1'
#
loop_
_entity.id
_entity.type
_entity.pdbx_description
1 polymer ?
#
loop_
_entity_poly.entity_id
_entity_poly.type
_entity_poly.pdbx_seq_one_letter_code
_entity_poly.pdbx_strand_id
1 'polypeptide(L)'
;MKQILQNLSNGKTTLVDVPCPIIKKGSLLIASSKTLVSTGTERMLVDFGKANVLDKARQQPDKVKKVLGKVKSDGLLPTIDAVRSKLDQPLPLGYCNAGVVLETTVDGF
;
A
#
# COMPACT_ATOMS: atom_id res chain seq x y z
N MET A 1 -10.57 6.59 -13.06
CA MET A 1 -10.61 5.12 -12.93
C MET A 1 -10.83 4.75 -11.48
N LYS A 2 -11.47 3.61 -11.21
CA LYS A 2 -11.76 3.17 -9.84
C LYS A 2 -10.60 2.38 -9.26
N GLN A 3 -10.26 2.61 -8.00
CA GLN A 3 -9.19 1.91 -7.27
C GLN A 3 -9.64 1.50 -5.87
N ILE A 4 -9.24 0.31 -5.44
CA ILE A 4 -9.48 -0.18 -4.08
C ILE A 4 -8.28 0.19 -3.21
N LEU A 5 -8.52 0.96 -2.15
CA LEU A 5 -7.52 1.39 -1.18
C LEU A 5 -7.80 0.80 0.20
N GLN A 6 -6.76 0.28 0.83
CA GLN A 6 -6.74 -0.22 2.19
C GLN A 6 -6.05 0.80 3.11
N ASN A 7 -6.75 1.27 4.12
CA ASN A 7 -6.16 2.07 5.19
C ASN A 7 -5.58 1.14 6.27
N LEU A 8 -4.29 1.30 6.60
CA LEU A 8 -3.62 0.47 7.59
C LEU A 8 -3.77 1.00 9.03
N SER A 9 -4.19 2.24 9.25
CA SER A 9 -4.43 2.78 10.59
C SER A 9 -5.75 2.25 11.16
N ASN A 10 -6.82 2.20 10.36
CA ASN A 10 -8.16 1.83 10.80
C ASN A 10 -8.76 0.57 10.13
N GLY A 11 -8.07 -0.02 9.15
CA GLY A 11 -8.53 -1.24 8.49
C GLY A 11 -9.66 -1.03 7.46
N LYS A 12 -10.05 0.22 7.17
CA LYS A 12 -11.11 0.52 6.19
C LYS A 12 -10.64 0.26 4.77
N THR A 13 -11.43 -0.50 4.02
CA THR A 13 -11.29 -0.66 2.57
C THR A 13 -12.25 0.29 1.87
N THR A 14 -11.75 1.06 0.90
CA THR A 14 -12.54 2.06 0.18
C THR A 14 -12.33 1.95 -1.32
N LEU A 15 -13.40 2.21 -2.08
CA LEU A 15 -13.35 2.38 -3.53
C LEU A 15 -13.29 3.87 -3.82
N VAL A 16 -12.25 4.32 -4.51
CA VAL A 16 -12.05 5.73 -4.85
C VAL A 16 -11.91 5.91 -6.35
N ASP A 17 -12.32 7.07 -6.86
CA ASP A 17 -12.02 7.50 -8.21
C ASP A 17 -10.70 8.27 -8.23
N VAL A 18 -9.77 7.80 -9.05
CA VAL A 18 -8.44 8.40 -9.26
C VAL A 18 -8.26 8.75 -10.73
N PRO A 19 -7.42 9.74 -11.06
CA PRO A 19 -7.09 10.03 -12.46
C PRO A 19 -6.44 8.82 -13.15
N CYS A 20 -6.62 8.72 -14.47
CA CYS A 20 -5.88 7.75 -15.26
C CYS A 20 -4.37 8.09 -15.18
N PRO A 21 -3.48 7.09 -14.98
CA PRO A 21 -2.04 7.33 -15.01
C PRO A 21 -1.58 7.86 -16.36
N ILE A 22 -0.65 8.82 -16.33
CA ILE A 22 0.03 9.29 -17.54
C ILE A 22 1.17 8.34 -17.85
N ILE A 23 1.27 7.89 -19.10
CA ILE A 23 2.35 7.01 -19.54
C ILE A 23 3.71 7.70 -19.40
N LYS A 24 4.70 6.96 -18.90
CA LYS A 24 6.09 7.41 -18.74
C LYS A 24 7.00 6.54 -19.59
N LYS A 25 8.15 7.08 -20.00
CA LYS A 25 9.17 6.33 -20.73
C LYS A 25 9.52 5.03 -20.01
N GLY A 26 9.56 3.92 -20.75
CA GLY A 26 9.84 2.59 -20.21
C GLY A 26 8.67 1.97 -19.43
N SER A 27 7.43 2.39 -19.70
CA SER A 27 6.23 1.86 -19.06
C SER A 27 5.13 1.49 -20.06
N LEU A 28 4.21 0.64 -19.61
CA LEU A 28 2.98 0.26 -20.30
C LEU A 28 1.78 0.88 -19.58
N LEU A 29 0.78 1.34 -20.33
CA LEU A 29 -0.53 1.67 -19.80
C LEU A 29 -1.48 0.49 -20.07
N ILE A 30 -2.00 -0.11 -19.00
CA ILE A 30 -2.82 -1.32 -19.08
C ILE A 30 -4.24 -1.02 -18.61
N ALA A 31 -5.22 -1.32 -19.45
CA ALA A 31 -6.62 -1.42 -19.04
C ALA A 31 -6.85 -2.77 -18.33
N SER A 32 -6.63 -2.80 -17.02
CA SER A 32 -6.86 -3.98 -16.19
C SER A 32 -8.34 -4.40 -16.25
N SER A 33 -8.58 -5.66 -16.61
CA SER A 33 -9.94 -6.24 -16.68
C SER A 33 -10.23 -7.19 -15.52
N LYS A 34 -9.20 -7.86 -15.00
CA LYS A 34 -9.28 -8.79 -13.87
C LYS A 34 -8.10 -8.55 -12.92
N THR A 35 -8.37 -8.67 -11.63
CA THR A 35 -7.33 -8.72 -10.59
C THR A 35 -7.61 -9.90 -9.67
N LEU A 36 -6.56 -10.63 -9.32
CA LEU A 36 -6.63 -11.69 -8.32
C LEU A 36 -6.59 -11.05 -6.93
N VAL A 37 -7.41 -11.56 -6.02
CA VAL A 37 -7.25 -11.29 -4.59
C VAL A 37 -6.37 -12.37 -3.97
N SER A 38 -5.19 -12.01 -3.49
CA SER A 38 -4.22 -12.94 -2.92
C SER A 38 -4.60 -13.37 -1.51
N THR A 39 -4.79 -14.68 -1.33
CA THR A 39 -5.12 -15.30 -0.03
C THR A 39 -4.00 -15.17 1.01
N GLY A 40 -2.77 -14.88 0.56
CA GLY A 40 -1.62 -14.63 1.42
C GLY A 40 -1.39 -13.15 1.66
N THR A 41 -0.81 -12.47 0.67
CA THR A 41 -0.31 -11.10 0.83
C THR A 41 -1.42 -10.09 1.12
N GLU A 42 -2.50 -10.11 0.34
CA GLU A 42 -3.57 -9.12 0.50
C GLU A 42 -4.41 -9.41 1.74
N ARG A 43 -4.70 -10.67 2.04
CA ARG A 43 -5.29 -11.05 3.33
C ARG A 43 -4.45 -10.57 4.50
N MET A 44 -3.13 -10.80 4.48
CA MET A 44 -2.21 -10.32 5.53
C MET A 44 -2.27 -8.79 5.67
N LEU A 45 -2.31 -8.03 4.57
CA LEU A 45 -2.42 -6.56 4.62
C LEU A 45 -3.75 -6.09 5.22
N VAL A 46 -4.85 -6.73 4.84
CA VAL A 46 -6.19 -6.44 5.38
C VAL A 46 -6.26 -6.77 6.87
N ASP A 47 -5.76 -7.93 7.27
CA ASP A 47 -5.75 -8.37 8.67
C ASP A 47 -4.83 -7.49 9.52
N PHE A 48 -3.65 -7.12 8.99
CA PHE A 48 -2.77 -6.13 9.61
C PHE A 48 -3.50 -4.79 9.78
N GLY A 49 -4.21 -4.30 8.77
CA GLY A 49 -4.96 -3.05 8.86
C GLY A 49 -6.03 -3.06 9.95
N LYS A 50 -6.75 -4.18 10.10
CA LYS A 50 -7.80 -4.40 11.12
C LYS A 50 -7.26 -4.57 12.54
N ALA A 51 -6.00 -4.95 12.70
CA ALA A 51 -5.39 -5.15 14.01
C ALA A 51 -5.24 -3.82 14.80
N ASN A 52 -5.25 -3.91 16.13
CA ASN A 52 -4.93 -2.75 16.98
C ASN A 52 -3.42 -2.47 16.97
N VAL A 53 -2.99 -1.35 17.56
CA VAL A 53 -1.58 -0.91 17.55
C VAL A 53 -0.64 -1.92 18.23
N LEU A 54 -1.07 -2.57 19.31
CA LEU A 54 -0.27 -3.57 20.02
C LEU A 54 -0.06 -4.82 19.16
N ASP A 55 -1.11 -5.29 18.51
CA ASP A 55 -1.04 -6.45 17.62
C ASP A 55 -0.20 -6.13 16.37
N LYS A 56 -0.33 -4.93 15.81
CA LYS A 56 0.54 -4.44 14.72
C LYS A 56 2.01 -4.44 15.13
N ALA A 57 2.31 -4.00 16.36
CA ALA A 57 3.68 -4.02 16.89
C ALA A 57 4.21 -5.45 17.06
N ARG A 58 3.38 -6.38 17.56
CA ARG A 58 3.73 -7.80 17.70
C ARG A 58 3.97 -8.49 16.36
N GLN A 59 3.17 -8.16 15.33
CA GLN A 59 3.32 -8.71 13.98
C GLN A 59 4.57 -8.19 13.25
N GLN A 60 5.14 -7.07 13.69
CA GLN A 60 6.27 -6.40 13.01
C GLN A 60 7.37 -6.02 14.02
N PRO A 61 7.98 -6.99 14.73
CA PRO A 61 8.94 -6.73 15.80
C PRO A 61 10.19 -5.96 15.31
N ASP A 62 10.62 -6.20 14.08
CA ASP A 62 11.75 -5.47 13.50
C ASP A 62 11.42 -4.00 13.21
N LYS A 63 10.15 -3.69 12.88
CA LYS A 63 9.71 -2.29 12.78
C LYS A 63 9.67 -1.62 14.15
N VAL A 64 9.32 -2.34 15.21
CA VAL A 64 9.37 -1.81 16.59
C VAL A 64 10.81 -1.41 16.95
N LYS A 65 11.80 -2.26 16.65
CA LYS A 65 13.23 -1.91 16.85
C LYS A 65 13.62 -0.64 16.08
N LYS A 66 13.17 -0.49 14.83
CA LYS A 66 13.40 0.73 14.04
C LYS A 66 12.75 1.96 14.66
N VAL A 67 11.52 1.84 15.17
CA VAL A 67 10.82 2.92 15.88
C VAL A 67 11.60 3.33 17.13
N LEU A 68 12.06 2.38 17.95
CA LEU A 68 12.87 2.67 19.14
C LEU A 68 14.19 3.38 18.78
N GLY A 69 14.86 2.93 17.72
CA GLY A 69 16.04 3.61 17.18
C GLY A 69 15.73 5.05 16.77
N LYS A 70 14.59 5.26 16.11
CA LYS A 70 14.15 6.58 15.66
C LYS A 70 13.76 7.50 16.82
N VAL A 71 13.16 6.96 17.89
CA VAL A 71 12.92 7.72 19.12
C VAL A 71 14.24 8.22 19.71
N LYS A 72 15.29 7.37 19.68
CA LYS A 72 16.62 7.73 20.19
C LYS A 72 17.31 8.80 19.33
N SER A 73 17.15 8.77 18.00
CA SER A 73 17.80 9.74 17.10
C SER A 73 17.00 11.03 16.91
N ASP A 74 15.69 10.93 16.71
CA ASP A 74 14.84 12.03 16.24
C ASP A 74 13.92 12.56 17.35
N GLY A 75 13.86 11.87 18.49
CA GLY A 75 12.94 12.17 19.59
C GLY A 75 11.57 11.50 19.45
N LEU A 76 10.79 11.55 20.53
CA LEU A 76 9.53 10.83 20.65
C LEU A 76 8.44 11.39 19.72
N LEU A 77 8.17 12.71 19.78
CA LEU A 77 7.09 13.33 19.01
C LEU A 77 7.28 13.15 17.49
N PRO A 78 8.45 13.46 16.91
CA PRO A 78 8.66 13.27 15.46
C PRO A 78 8.53 11.81 15.03
N THR A 79 8.90 10.88 15.90
CA THR A 79 8.76 9.44 15.63
C THR A 79 7.29 9.01 15.62
N ILE A 80 6.49 9.47 16.57
CA ILE A 80 5.05 9.18 16.60
C ILE A 80 4.37 9.71 15.34
N ASP A 81 4.67 10.94 14.94
CA ASP A 81 4.10 11.54 13.74
C ASP A 81 4.50 10.77 12.47
N ALA A 82 5.77 10.35 12.38
CA ALA A 82 6.24 9.52 11.28
C ALA A 82 5.52 8.16 11.20
N VAL A 83 5.28 7.51 12.35
CA VAL A 83 4.54 6.23 12.40
C VAL A 83 3.09 6.43 11.99
N ARG A 84 2.41 7.46 12.52
CA ARG A 84 1.02 7.79 12.16
C ARG A 84 0.89 8.07 10.67
N SER A 85 1.73 8.98 10.14
CA SER A 85 1.80 9.29 8.72
C SER A 85 1.98 8.03 7.87
N LYS A 86 2.81 7.08 8.30
CA LYS A 86 3.03 5.84 7.56
C LYS A 86 1.83 4.90 7.60
N LEU A 87 1.11 4.83 8.71
CA LEU A 87 -0.09 3.98 8.84
C LEU A 87 -1.31 4.58 8.13
N ASP A 88 -1.39 5.91 8.06
CA ASP A 88 -2.48 6.63 7.38
C ASP A 88 -2.34 6.66 5.86
N GLN A 89 -1.16 6.31 5.33
CA GLN A 89 -0.97 6.17 3.88
C GLN A 89 -1.89 5.08 3.33
N PRO A 90 -2.84 5.41 2.44
CA PRO A 90 -3.69 4.42 1.81
C PRO A 90 -2.86 3.53 0.90
N LEU A 91 -3.05 2.22 1.01
CA LEU A 91 -2.36 1.22 0.19
C LEU A 91 -3.28 0.70 -0.91
N PRO A 92 -2.85 0.74 -2.17
CA PRO A 92 -3.61 0.11 -3.24
C PRO A 92 -3.53 -1.42 -3.16
N LEU A 93 -4.65 -2.08 -3.44
CA LEU A 93 -4.75 -3.54 -3.60
C LEU A 93 -4.81 -3.92 -5.09
N GLY A 94 -4.62 -5.20 -5.40
CA GLY A 94 -4.71 -5.73 -6.77
C GLY A 94 -3.37 -5.75 -7.50
N TYR A 95 -2.33 -6.32 -6.88
CA TYR A 95 -0.99 -6.37 -7.48
C TYR A 95 -0.89 -7.36 -8.65
N CYS A 96 -1.75 -8.37 -8.70
CA CYS A 96 -1.77 -9.40 -9.73
C CYS A 96 -2.98 -9.18 -10.64
N ASN A 97 -2.80 -8.39 -11.69
CA ASN A 97 -3.85 -8.06 -12.64
C ASN A 97 -3.52 -8.50 -14.06
N ALA A 98 -4.56 -8.65 -14.87
CA ALA A 98 -4.49 -8.94 -16.29
C ALA A 98 -5.43 -7.99 -17.05
N GLY A 99 -5.00 -7.58 -18.24
CA GLY A 99 -5.69 -6.55 -19.01
C GLY A 99 -5.16 -6.43 -20.43
N VAL A 100 -5.63 -5.40 -21.12
CA VAL A 100 -5.19 -5.06 -22.47
C VAL A 100 -4.21 -3.88 -22.38
N VAL A 101 -3.10 -3.96 -23.10
CA VAL A 101 -2.19 -2.82 -23.24
C VAL A 101 -2.85 -1.78 -24.15
N LEU A 102 -3.03 -0.57 -23.63
CA LEU A 102 -3.57 0.56 -24.39
C LEU A 102 -2.47 1.37 -25.05
N GLU A 103 -1.36 1.59 -24.35
CA GLU A 103 -0.23 2.39 -24.81
C GLU A 103 1.10 1.82 -24.26
N THR A 104 2.19 1.98 -25.00
CA THR A 104 3.54 1.54 -24.62
C THR A 104 4.59 2.57 -25.01
N THR A 105 5.63 2.69 -24.19
CA THR A 105 6.89 3.38 -24.54
C THR A 105 8.10 2.45 -24.39
N VAL A 106 7.84 1.15 -24.29
CA VAL A 106 8.86 0.10 -24.20
C VAL A 106 9.12 -0.43 -25.60
N ASP A 107 10.37 -0.38 -26.03
CA ASP A 107 10.76 -0.88 -27.35
C ASP A 107 10.54 -2.40 -27.43
N GLY A 108 9.86 -2.85 -28.48
CA GLY A 108 9.60 -4.27 -28.71
C GLY A 108 8.39 -4.86 -27.96
N PHE A 109 7.57 -3.99 -27.35
CA PHE A 109 6.23 -4.33 -26.86
C PHE A 109 5.14 -3.81 -27.79
#